data_AF-A0A8J6NR44-F1
#
_entry.id   AF-A0A8J6NR44-F1
#
_cell.length_a   1.000
_cell.length_b   1.000
_cell.length_c   1.000
_cell.angle_alpha   90.00
_cell.angle_beta   90.00
_cell.angle_gamma   90.00
#
_symmetry.space_group_name_H-M   'P 1'
#
loop_
_entity.id
_entity.type
_entity.pdbx_description
1 polymer ?
#
loop_
_entity_poly.entity_id
_entity_poly.type
_entity_poly.pdbx_seq_one_letter_code
_entity_poly.pdbx_strand_id
1 'polypeptide(L)'
;MKKYGFLFQLLFLSFSIISSITRPSVAQELFKVRWVNDGDTVVLTDGRHVRYIGINAPEIDHENQRAEPYGYQAKKYNEKLVLSKTICLQFDKEQYDQYGRLLAYVFLPGMAGNVLD
;
A
#
# COMPACT_ATOMS: atom_id res chain seq x y z
N MET A 1 0.55 35.44 46.29
CA MET A 1 0.73 34.10 45.67
C MET A 1 -0.02 33.94 44.34
N LYS A 2 -0.15 34.98 43.48
CA LYS A 2 -0.88 34.91 42.19
C LYS A 2 -0.04 35.22 40.95
N LYS A 3 1.25 35.59 41.09
CA LYS A 3 2.11 36.04 39.97
C LYS A 3 2.71 34.91 39.11
N TYR A 4 2.79 33.68 39.61
CA TYR A 4 3.40 32.55 38.88
C TYR A 4 2.40 31.70 38.07
N GLY A 5 1.09 31.89 38.23
CA GLY A 5 0.07 31.12 37.49
C GLY A 5 0.05 31.43 35.98
N PHE A 6 0.30 32.69 35.61
CA PHE A 6 0.28 33.12 34.20
C PHE A 6 1.51 32.63 33.42
N LEU A 7 2.70 32.58 34.05
CA LEU A 7 3.89 31.99 33.44
C LEU A 7 3.77 30.47 33.27
N PHE A 8 3.12 29.78 34.21
CA PHE A 8 2.87 28.35 34.14
C PHE A 8 1.87 27.99 33.04
N GLN A 9 0.86 28.82 32.80
CA GLN A 9 -0.09 28.68 31.69
C GLN A 9 0.58 28.90 30.31
N LEU A 10 1.53 29.84 30.18
CA LEU A 10 2.29 30.04 28.95
C LEU A 10 3.25 28.88 28.64
N LEU A 11 3.83 28.25 29.66
CA LEU A 11 4.69 27.07 29.51
C LEU A 11 3.88 25.80 29.16
N PHE A 12 2.63 25.69 29.65
CA PHE A 12 1.71 24.61 29.27
C PHE A 12 1.13 24.78 27.85
N LEU A 13 0.88 26.02 27.41
CA LEU A 13 0.44 26.31 26.05
C LEU A 13 1.53 26.01 25.01
N SER A 14 2.80 26.34 25.29
CA SER A 14 3.90 26.05 24.38
C SER A 14 4.14 24.54 24.24
N PHE A 15 3.96 23.76 25.30
CA PHE A 15 4.09 22.30 25.27
C PHE A 15 2.98 21.61 24.43
N SER A 16 1.76 22.14 24.47
CA SER A 16 0.62 21.59 23.69
C SER A 16 0.74 21.87 22.18
N ILE A 17 1.31 23.01 21.80
CA ILE A 17 1.53 23.37 20.39
C ILE A 17 2.60 22.46 19.77
N ILE A 18 3.67 22.11 20.51
CA ILE A 18 4.77 21.26 20.00
C ILE A 18 4.31 19.83 19.72
N SER A 19 3.47 19.23 20.57
CA SER A 19 2.95 17.87 20.35
C SER A 19 2.07 17.74 19.10
N SER A 20 1.44 18.84 18.66
CA SER A 20 0.56 18.86 17.48
C SER A 20 1.33 18.86 16.15
N ILE A 21 2.65 19.13 16.17
CA ILE A 21 3.47 19.26 14.96
C ILE A 21 4.12 17.92 14.57
N THR A 22 4.29 17.01 15.53
CA THR A 22 4.92 15.71 15.31
C THR A 22 3.87 14.62 15.13
N ARG A 23 3.29 14.52 13.92
CA ARG A 23 2.63 13.27 13.52
C ARG A 23 3.74 12.23 13.32
N PRO A 24 3.79 11.14 14.10
CA PRO A 24 4.73 10.06 13.79
C PRO A 24 4.36 9.52 12.41
N SER A 25 5.22 9.71 11.42
CA SER A 25 5.07 9.04 10.13
C SER A 25 5.34 7.57 10.39
N VAL A 26 4.28 6.75 10.43
CA VAL A 26 4.44 5.30 10.42
C VAL A 26 5.28 4.97 9.19
N ALA A 27 6.48 4.42 9.39
CA ALA A 27 7.33 4.00 8.30
C ALA A 27 6.58 2.93 7.50
N GLN A 28 6.20 3.26 6.26
CA GLN A 28 5.52 2.32 5.39
C GLN A 28 6.50 1.24 4.96
N GLU A 29 6.13 -0.02 5.14
CA GLU A 29 6.94 -1.13 4.63
C GLU A 29 6.90 -1.12 3.10
N LEU A 30 8.09 -1.26 2.51
CA LEU A 30 8.32 -1.06 1.09
C LEU A 30 8.75 -2.39 0.46
N PHE A 31 8.05 -2.78 -0.62
CA PHE A 31 8.31 -4.03 -1.32
C PHE A 31 8.65 -3.78 -2.79
N LYS A 32 9.69 -4.43 -3.30
CA LYS A 32 10.04 -4.33 -4.72
C LYS A 32 9.30 -5.38 -5.54
N VAL A 33 8.65 -4.93 -6.61
CA VAL A 33 7.99 -5.81 -7.58
C VAL A 33 9.03 -6.43 -8.51
N ARG A 34 9.09 -7.76 -8.52
CA ARG A 34 9.97 -8.56 -9.39
C ARG A 34 9.31 -8.86 -10.73
N TRP A 35 8.02 -9.19 -10.70
CA TRP A 35 7.27 -9.67 -11.86
C TRP A 35 5.80 -9.30 -11.76
N VAL A 36 5.14 -9.17 -12.91
CA VAL A 36 3.69 -9.01 -13.01
C VAL A 36 3.11 -10.27 -13.61
N ASN A 37 2.25 -10.95 -12.85
CA ASN A 37 1.63 -12.19 -13.29
C ASN A 37 0.61 -11.89 -14.39
N ASP A 38 -0.36 -11.03 -14.07
CA ASP A 38 -1.52 -10.62 -14.87
C ASP A 38 -1.93 -9.16 -14.52
N GLY A 39 -3.15 -8.75 -14.86
CA GLY A 39 -3.62 -7.38 -14.67
C GLY A 39 -3.83 -6.95 -13.21
N ASP A 40 -3.88 -7.88 -12.25
CA ASP A 40 -4.19 -7.59 -10.84
C ASP A 40 -3.33 -8.39 -9.84
N THR A 41 -2.36 -9.17 -10.32
CA THR A 41 -1.49 -10.00 -9.49
C THR A 41 -0.01 -9.74 -9.81
N VAL A 42 0.79 -9.54 -8.77
CA VAL A 42 2.24 -9.32 -8.87
C VAL A 42 3.03 -10.27 -7.99
N VAL A 43 4.33 -10.40 -8.28
CA VAL A 43 5.26 -11.17 -7.48
C VAL A 43 6.36 -10.25 -6.96
N LEU A 44 6.54 -10.25 -5.65
CA LEU A 44 7.57 -9.49 -4.97
C LEU A 44 8.94 -10.15 -5.13
N THR A 45 9.98 -9.40 -4.83
CA THR A 45 11.37 -9.90 -4.86
C THR A 45 11.64 -11.02 -3.85
N ASP A 46 10.91 -11.05 -2.73
CA ASP A 46 10.96 -12.14 -1.74
C ASP A 46 10.14 -13.39 -2.13
N GLY A 47 9.52 -13.37 -3.31
CA GLY A 47 8.76 -14.50 -3.86
C GLY A 47 7.30 -14.53 -3.48
N ARG A 48 6.81 -13.63 -2.61
CA ARG A 48 5.37 -13.58 -2.27
C ARG A 48 4.56 -13.07 -3.46
N HIS A 49 3.39 -13.69 -3.67
CA HIS A 49 2.40 -13.26 -4.64
C HIS A 49 1.41 -12.32 -3.96
N VAL A 50 1.07 -11.22 -4.61
CA VAL A 50 0.10 -10.23 -4.12
C VAL A 50 -1.00 -10.09 -5.15
N ARG A 51 -2.24 -10.36 -4.74
CA ARG A 51 -3.46 -10.10 -5.52
C ARG A 51 -4.13 -8.82 -5.01
N TYR A 52 -4.51 -7.97 -5.95
CA TYR A 52 -5.09 -6.67 -5.64
C TYR A 52 -6.52 -6.83 -5.11
N ILE A 53 -6.82 -6.16 -3.99
CA ILE A 53 -8.19 -6.10 -3.48
C ILE A 53 -9.01 -5.13 -4.34
N GLY A 54 -10.23 -5.54 -4.70
CA GLY A 54 -11.19 -4.70 -5.44
C GLY A 54 -10.94 -4.62 -6.96
N ILE A 55 -9.97 -5.35 -7.49
CA ILE A 55 -9.67 -5.43 -8.92
C ILE A 55 -9.80 -6.89 -9.37
N ASN A 56 -10.50 -7.10 -10.49
CA ASN A 56 -10.55 -8.40 -11.17
C ASN A 56 -10.24 -8.17 -12.65
N ALA A 57 -8.98 -8.38 -13.03
CA ALA A 57 -8.53 -8.22 -14.40
C ALA A 57 -8.76 -9.51 -15.23
N PRO A 58 -8.87 -9.41 -16.56
CA PRO A 58 -8.89 -10.60 -17.40
C PRO A 58 -7.58 -11.37 -17.28
N GLU A 59 -7.67 -12.70 -17.22
CA GLU A 59 -6.53 -13.58 -17.02
C GLU A 59 -5.69 -13.75 -18.29
N ILE A 60 -4.39 -14.03 -18.12
CA ILE A 60 -3.51 -14.43 -19.22
C ILE A 60 -3.52 -15.95 -19.42
N ASP A 61 -2.78 -16.46 -20.41
CA ASP A 61 -2.63 -17.90 -20.59
C ASP A 61 -1.96 -18.54 -19.35
N HIS A 62 -2.57 -19.62 -18.86
CA HIS A 62 -2.03 -20.51 -17.84
C HIS A 62 -2.02 -21.94 -18.38
N GLU A 63 -1.30 -22.87 -17.72
CA GLU A 63 -1.05 -24.24 -18.23
C GLU A 63 -2.28 -24.93 -18.83
N ASN A 64 -3.46 -24.70 -18.26
CA ASN A 64 -4.73 -25.31 -18.69
C ASN A 64 -5.80 -24.31 -19.14
N GLN A 65 -5.45 -23.03 -19.35
CA GLN A 65 -6.42 -21.99 -19.66
C GLN A 65 -5.87 -21.00 -20.69
N ARG A 66 -6.69 -20.69 -21.70
CA ARG A 66 -6.36 -19.64 -22.66
C ARG A 66 -6.60 -18.27 -22.05
N ALA A 67 -5.80 -17.30 -22.48
CA ALA A 67 -5.94 -15.91 -22.12
C ALA A 67 -7.34 -15.41 -22.44
N GLU A 68 -7.89 -14.66 -21.52
CA GLU A 68 -9.15 -13.97 -21.72
C GLU A 68 -8.94 -12.76 -22.64
N PRO A 69 -10.00 -12.28 -23.33
CA PRO A 69 -9.93 -11.04 -24.08
C PRO A 69 -9.38 -9.91 -23.21
N TYR A 70 -8.33 -9.25 -23.70
CA TYR A 70 -7.61 -8.16 -23.04
C TYR A 70 -6.68 -8.53 -21.88
N GLY A 71 -6.47 -9.81 -21.55
CA GLY A 71 -5.59 -10.22 -20.43
C GLY A 71 -4.15 -9.73 -20.59
N TYR A 72 -3.57 -9.90 -21.78
CA TYR A 72 -2.22 -9.39 -22.08
C TYR A 72 -2.13 -7.86 -22.04
N GLN A 73 -3.19 -7.15 -22.43
CA GLN A 73 -3.26 -5.70 -22.37
C GLN A 73 -3.34 -5.21 -20.92
N ALA A 74 -4.14 -5.88 -20.08
CA ALA A 74 -4.26 -5.59 -18.65
C ALA A 74 -2.92 -5.81 -17.93
N LYS A 75 -2.28 -6.96 -18.17
CA LYS A 75 -0.91 -7.25 -17.69
C LYS A 75 0.07 -6.16 -18.09
N LYS A 76 0.14 -5.82 -19.38
CA LYS A 76 1.06 -4.80 -19.90
C LYS A 76 0.81 -3.42 -19.28
N TYR A 77 -0.45 -3.10 -18.97
CA TYR A 77 -0.78 -1.87 -18.26
C TYR A 77 -0.28 -1.91 -16.81
N ASN A 78 -0.53 -3.00 -16.09
CA ASN A 78 -0.03 -3.19 -14.73
C ASN A 78 1.51 -3.14 -14.68
N GLU A 79 2.21 -3.77 -15.63
CA GLU A 79 3.67 -3.67 -15.78
C GLU A 79 4.17 -2.23 -15.85
N LYS A 80 3.54 -1.37 -16.66
CA LYS A 80 3.90 0.06 -16.73
C LYS A 80 3.73 0.78 -15.38
N LEU A 81 2.73 0.37 -14.61
CA LEU A 81 2.42 0.97 -13.32
C LEU A 81 3.40 0.53 -12.23
N VAL A 82 3.78 -0.75 -12.17
CA VAL A 82 4.45 -1.30 -10.97
C VAL A 82 5.72 -2.11 -11.21
N LEU A 83 6.00 -2.59 -12.43
CA LEU A 83 7.15 -3.46 -12.67
C LEU A 83 8.47 -2.77 -12.29
N SER A 84 9.33 -3.48 -11.54
CA SER A 84 10.61 -2.98 -11.02
C SER A 84 10.52 -1.79 -10.06
N LYS A 85 9.30 -1.32 -9.71
CA LYS A 85 9.09 -0.26 -8.73
C LYS A 85 8.95 -0.85 -7.33
N THR A 86 9.08 0.04 -6.36
CA THR A 86 8.77 -0.23 -4.96
C THR A 86 7.32 0.16 -4.70
N ILE A 87 6.59 -0.65 -3.96
CA ILE A 87 5.17 -0.46 -3.61
C ILE A 87 4.96 -0.58 -2.10
N CYS A 88 3.88 0.02 -1.61
CA CYS A 88 3.33 -0.19 -0.27
C CYS A 88 2.12 -1.12 -0.38
N LEU A 89 1.96 -2.01 0.60
CA LEU A 89 0.81 -2.89 0.71
C LEU A 89 -0.06 -2.44 1.88
N GLN A 90 -1.35 -2.26 1.62
CA GLN A 90 -2.35 -2.07 2.67
C GLN A 90 -3.29 -3.26 2.68
N PHE A 91 -3.30 -3.97 3.81
CA PHE A 91 -4.12 -5.17 3.99
C PHE A 91 -5.52 -4.83 4.49
N ASP A 92 -6.48 -5.69 4.17
CA ASP A 92 -7.79 -5.72 4.83
C ASP A 92 -7.81 -6.83 5.90
N LYS A 93 -8.99 -7.12 6.47
CA LYS A 93 -9.20 -8.15 7.50
C LYS A 93 -8.68 -9.52 7.08
N GLU A 94 -8.89 -9.89 5.82
CA GLU A 94 -8.37 -11.12 5.24
C GLU A 94 -7.07 -10.83 4.49
N GLN A 95 -5.98 -11.45 4.93
CA GLN A 95 -4.64 -11.20 4.36
C GLN A 95 -4.25 -12.18 3.27
N TYR A 96 -4.89 -13.34 3.20
CA TYR A 96 -4.55 -14.40 2.26
C TYR A 96 -5.80 -14.97 1.63
N ASP A 97 -5.71 -15.30 0.34
CA ASP A 97 -6.74 -16.12 -0.31
C ASP A 97 -6.45 -17.62 -0.17
N GLN A 98 -7.37 -18.45 -0.68
CA GLN A 98 -7.27 -19.92 -0.65
C GLN A 98 -6.04 -20.49 -1.40
N TYR A 99 -5.39 -19.69 -2.26
CA TYR A 99 -4.20 -20.08 -3.01
C TYR A 99 -2.90 -19.62 -2.33
N GLY A 100 -3.00 -18.98 -1.15
CA GLY A 100 -1.85 -18.47 -0.40
C GLY A 100 -1.29 -17.16 -0.94
N ARG A 101 -2.02 -16.44 -1.80
CA ARG A 101 -1.62 -15.09 -2.26
C ARG A 101 -1.97 -14.07 -1.19
N LEU A 102 -1.10 -13.09 -0.98
CA LEU A 102 -1.42 -11.92 -0.16
C LEU A 102 -2.54 -11.11 -0.82
N LEU A 103 -3.51 -10.68 -0.03
CA LEU A 103 -4.57 -9.76 -0.44
C LEU A 103 -4.23 -8.35 0.04
N ALA A 104 -4.00 -7.42 -0.88
CA ALA A 104 -3.70 -6.04 -0.52
C ALA A 104 -4.19 -5.02 -1.53
N TYR A 105 -4.47 -3.80 -1.06
CA TYR A 105 -4.43 -2.61 -1.90
C TYR A 105 -2.97 -2.21 -2.14
N VAL A 106 -2.64 -1.89 -3.39
CA VAL A 106 -1.26 -1.60 -3.82
C VAL A 106 -1.11 -0.12 -4.15
N PHE A 107 -0.12 0.52 -3.51
CA PHE A 107 0.17 1.93 -3.67
C PHE A 107 1.62 2.17 -4.06
N LEU A 108 1.87 3.25 -4.80
CA LEU A 108 3.22 3.79 -4.92
C LEU A 108 3.60 4.55 -3.63
N PRO A 109 4.89 4.64 -3.29
CA PRO A 109 5.36 5.39 -2.13
C PRO A 109 4.78 6.80 -2.11
N GLY A 110 4.24 7.22 -0.96
CA GLY A 110 3.60 8.53 -0.78
C GLY A 110 2.13 8.59 -1.18
N MET A 111 1.54 7.53 -1.77
CA MET A 111 0.11 7.49 -2.10
C MET A 111 -0.75 6.77 -1.06
N ALA A 112 -0.17 5.88 -0.24
CA ALA A 112 -0.91 5.07 0.72
C ALA A 112 -1.50 5.84 1.92
N GLY A 113 -1.10 7.10 2.14
CA GLY A 113 -1.48 7.89 3.32
C GLY A 113 -2.70 8.80 3.16
N ASN A 114 -3.33 8.88 1.97
CA ASN A 114 -4.35 9.89 1.67
C ASN A 114 -5.75 9.31 1.39
N VAL A 115 -5.97 8.01 1.60
CA VAL A 115 -7.18 7.33 1.10
C VAL A 115 -8.21 7.04 2.20
N LEU A 116 -7.89 7.21 3.49
CA LEU A 116 -8.80 6.91 4.61
C LEU A 116 -8.76 7.94 5.77
N ASP A 117 -8.73 9.24 5.43
CA ASP A 117 -9.05 10.32 6.37
C ASP A 117 -10.37 11.00 5.97
#